data_AF-A0A9E5B1P0-F1
#
_entry.id   AF-A0A9E5B1P0-F1
#
_cell.length_a   1.000
_cell.length_b   1.000
_cell.length_c   1.000
_cell.angle_alpha   90.00
_cell.angle_beta   90.00
_cell.angle_gamma   90.00
#
_symmetry.space_group_name_H-M   'P 1'
#
loop_
_entity.id
_entity.type
_entity.pdbx_description
1 polymer ?
#
loop_
_entity_poly.entity_id
_entity_poly.type
_entity_poly.pdbx_seq_one_letter_code
_entity_poly.pdbx_strand_id
1 'polypeptide(L)' 'MSIEVLKQELAGLAPADRSRIMAFLLSLQDGQDAAYRRVLAGKIDDRDPKRWVSIDELDRRLAAKKD' A
#
# COMPACT_ATOMS: atom_id res chain seq x y z
N MET A 1 -22.46 -15.24 0.69
CA MET A 1 -21.36 -15.29 1.68
C MET A 1 -21.27 -13.92 2.34
N SER A 2 -21.31 -13.82 3.68
CA SER A 2 -21.17 -12.51 4.36
C SER A 2 -19.69 -12.16 4.56
N ILE A 3 -19.42 -10.87 4.79
CA ILE A 3 -18.05 -10.41 5.07
C ILE A 3 -17.50 -11.00 6.39
N GLU A 4 -18.38 -11.25 7.37
CA GLU A 4 -18.02 -11.93 8.62
C GLU A 4 -17.57 -13.37 8.39
N VAL A 5 -18.27 -14.13 7.53
CA VAL A 5 -17.88 -15.50 7.18
C VAL A 5 -16.54 -15.50 6.44
N LEU A 6 -16.35 -14.57 5.49
CA LEU A 6 -15.09 -14.43 4.76
C LEU A 6 -13.92 -14.12 5.70
N LYS A 7 -14.10 -13.24 6.69
CA LYS A 7 -13.06 -12.91 7.69
C LYS A 7 -12.65 -14.14 8.50
N GLN A 8 -13.61 -14.96 8.92
CA GLN A 8 -13.33 -16.18 9.67
C GLN A 8 -12.55 -17.19 8.82
N GLU A 9 -12.94 -17.38 7.56
CA GLU A 9 -12.23 -18.26 6.63
C GLU A 9 -10.80 -17.77 6.37
N LEU A 10 -10.60 -16.47 6.15
CA LEU A 10 -9.28 -15.87 5.95
C LEU A 10 -8.38 -15.99 7.19
N ALA A 11 -8.95 -15.88 8.39
CA ALA A 11 -8.21 -16.04 9.64
C ALA A 11 -7.65 -17.47 9.80
N GLY A 12 -8.38 -18.48 9.30
CA GLY A 12 -7.99 -19.89 9.35
C GLY A 12 -6.88 -20.30 8.37
N LEU A 13 -6.51 -19.44 7.41
CA LEU A 13 -5.50 -19.77 6.40
C LEU A 13 -4.07 -19.80 6.95
N ALA A 14 -3.19 -20.51 6.25
CA ALA A 14 -1.76 -20.43 6.50
C ALA A 14 -1.23 -19.00 6.21
N PRO A 15 -0.16 -18.54 6.88
CA PRO A 15 0.39 -17.19 6.66
C PRO A 15 0.70 -16.88 5.20
N ALA A 16 1.25 -17.85 4.45
CA ALA A 16 1.59 -17.68 3.04
C ALA A 16 0.36 -17.41 2.16
N ASP A 17 -0.76 -18.08 2.45
CA ASP A 17 -2.00 -17.90 1.68
C ASP A 17 -2.70 -16.59 2.04
N ARG A 18 -2.62 -16.15 3.30
CA ARG A 18 -3.06 -14.79 3.67
C ARG A 18 -2.26 -13.71 2.94
N SER A 19 -0.94 -13.88 2.81
CA SER A 19 -0.10 -12.96 2.03
C SER A 19 -0.47 -12.93 0.55
N ARG A 20 -0.79 -14.08 -0.06
CA ARG A 20 -1.26 -14.15 -1.45
C ARG A 20 -2.59 -13.43 -1.65
N ILE A 21 -3.54 -13.60 -0.72
CA ILE A 21 -4.82 -12.91 -0.78
C ILE A 21 -4.63 -11.40 -0.61
N MET A 22 -3.76 -10.96 0.31
CA MET A 22 -3.43 -9.54 0.46
C MET A 22 -2.86 -8.96 -0.84
N ALA A 23 -1.92 -9.66 -1.48
CA ALA A 23 -1.37 -9.23 -2.78
C ALA A 23 -2.44 -9.13 -3.87
N PHE A 24 -3.39 -10.07 -3.90
CA PHE A 24 -4.53 -10.01 -4.82
C PHE A 24 -5.43 -8.81 -4.54
N LEU A 25 -5.80 -8.56 -3.28
CA LEU A 25 -6.61 -7.40 -2.90
C LEU A 25 -5.92 -6.07 -3.27
N LEU A 26 -4.61 -5.98 -3.04
CA LEU A 26 -3.79 -4.85 -3.50
C LEU A 26 -3.82 -4.73 -5.03
N SER A 27 -3.73 -5.83 -5.78
CA SER A 27 -3.80 -5.78 -7.24
C SER A 27 -5.16 -5.29 -7.77
N LEU A 28 -6.26 -5.58 -7.06
CA LEU A 28 -7.58 -5.07 -7.38
C LEU A 28 -7.67 -3.56 -7.12
N GLN A 29 -7.03 -3.09 -6.04
CA GLN A 29 -6.94 -1.67 -5.72
C GLN A 29 -6.01 -0.93 -6.70
N ASP A 30 -4.89 -1.55 -7.09
CA ASP A 30 -3.97 -1.03 -8.11
C ASP A 30 -4.66 -0.83 -9.44
N GLY A 31 -5.53 -1.77 -9.84
CA GLY A 31 -6.38 -1.67 -11.03
C GLY A 31 -7.23 -0.40 -11.08
N GLN A 32 -7.55 0.20 -9.93
CA GLN A 32 -8.40 1.40 -9.84
C GLN A 32 -7.63 2.72 -9.78
N ASP A 33 -6.32 2.73 -9.56
CA ASP A 33 -5.56 3.98 -9.40
C ASP A 33 -4.26 4.03 -10.22
N ALA A 34 -4.42 4.04 -11.55
CA ALA A 34 -3.32 4.24 -12.49
C ALA A 34 -2.60 5.59 -12.29
N ALA A 35 -3.28 6.61 -11.77
CA ALA A 35 -2.70 7.92 -11.48
C ALA A 35 -1.73 7.84 -10.29
N TYR A 36 -2.14 7.19 -9.20
CA TYR A 36 -1.30 6.96 -8.03
C TYR A 36 -0.08 6.11 -8.36
N ARG A 37 -0.23 5.05 -9.18
CA ARG A 37 0.91 4.25 -9.66
C ARG A 37 1.92 5.08 -10.45
N ARG A 38 1.46 5.99 -11.32
CA ARG A 38 2.36 6.90 -12.04
C ARG A 38 3.12 7.84 -11.10
N VAL A 39 2.46 8.33 -10.04
CA VAL A 39 3.10 9.15 -9.01
C VAL A 39 4.15 8.35 -8.23
N LEU A 40 3.84 7.12 -7.83
CA LEU A 40 4.78 6.25 -7.13
C LEU A 40 5.99 5.87 -7.99
N ALA A 41 5.77 5.47 -9.24
CA ALA A 41 6.86 5.17 -10.17
C ALA A 41 7.78 6.39 -10.34
N GLY A 42 7.21 7.59 -10.53
CA GLY A 42 7.99 8.82 -10.62
C GLY A 42 8.81 9.14 -9.36
N LYS A 43 8.35 8.71 -8.17
CA LYS A 43 9.12 8.85 -6.92
C LYS A 43 10.23 7.80 -6.80
N ILE A 44 9.97 6.55 -7.18
CA ILE A 44 10.95 5.45 -7.14
C ILE A 44 12.08 5.70 -8.13
N ASP A 45 11.75 6.19 -9.32
CA ASP A 45 12.71 6.46 -10.38
C ASP A 45 13.40 7.83 -10.23
N ASP A 46 13.09 8.61 -9.19
CA ASP A 46 13.70 9.93 -8.97
C ASP A 46 15.16 9.81 -8.52
N ARG A 47 16.08 10.16 -9.42
CA ARG A 47 17.53 10.14 -9.18
C ARG A 47 18.11 11.48 -8.74
N ASP A 48 17.30 12.51 -8.53
CA ASP A 48 17.78 13.82 -8.06
C ASP A 48 17.79 13.89 -6.53
N PRO A 49 18.96 13.84 -5.86
CA PRO A 49 19.03 13.84 -4.41
C PRO A 49 18.51 15.14 -3.78
N LYS A 50 18.40 16.24 -4.54
CA LYS A 50 17.84 17.51 -4.06
C LYS A 50 16.33 17.42 -3.78
N ARG A 51 15.65 16.43 -4.36
CA ARG A 51 14.21 16.19 -4.16
C ARG A 51 13.92 15.17 -3.07
N TRP A 52 14.96 14.49 -2.58
CA TRP A 52 14.83 13.50 -1.52
C TRP A 52 14.67 14.16 -0.15
N VAL A 53 14.00 13.45 0.75
CA VAL A 53 13.77 13.90 2.12
C VAL A 53 14.38 12.90 3.09
N SER A 54 14.76 13.38 4.27
CA SER A 54 15.14 12.49 5.36
C SER A 54 13.92 11.72 5.89
N ILE A 55 14.19 10.61 6.58
CA ILE A 55 13.13 9.84 7.26
C ILE A 55 12.41 10.70 8.30
N ASP A 56 13.14 11.49 9.10
CA ASP A 56 12.55 12.41 10.08
C ASP A 56 11.63 13.47 9.43
N GLU A 57 11.98 13.92 8.22
CA GLU A 57 11.12 14.84 7.46
C GLU A 57 9.90 14.14 6.87
N LEU A 58 10.05 12.90 6.40
CA LEU A 58 8.92 12.09 5.95
C LEU A 58 7.91 11.87 7.08
N ASP A 59 8.38 11.49 8.27
CA ASP A 59 7.53 11.23 9.44
C ASP A 59 6.75 12.49 9.86
N ARG A 60 7.41 13.66 9.87
CA ARG A 60 6.73 14.95 10.14
C ARG A 60 5.63 15.25 9.12
N ARG A 61 5.89 15.02 7.83
CA ARG A 61 4.91 15.24 6.76
C ARG A 61 3.71 14.30 6.84
N LEU A 62 3.93 13.04 7.25
CA LEU A 62 2.87 12.05 7.42
C LEU A 62 2.01 12.31 8.66
N ALA A 63 2.62 12.76 9.76
CA ALA A 63 1.89 13.20 10.94
C ALA A 63 0.98 14.40 10.62
N ALA A 64 1.46 15.37 9.84
CA ALA A 64 0.71 16.56 9.44
C ALA A 64 -0.45 16.29 8.45
N LYS A 65 -0.53 15.09 7.86
CA LYS A 65 -1.61 14.69 6.94
C LYS A 65 -2.77 13.94 7.63
N LYS A 66 -2.68 13.68 8.93
CA LYS A 66 -3.69 12.94 9.69
C LYS A 66 -4.81 13.82 10.29
N ASP A 67 -4.76 15.12 10.06
CA ASP A 67 -5.80 16.11 10.39
C ASP A 67 -6.61 16.49 9.15
#